data_AF-A0A973SCR9-F1
#
_entry.id   AF-A0A973SCR9-F1
#
_cell.length_a   1.000
_cell.length_b   1.000
_cell.length_c   1.000
_cell.angle_alpha   90.00
_cell.angle_beta   90.00
_cell.angle_gamma   90.00
#
_symmetry.space_group_name_H-M   'P 1'
#
loop_
_entity.id
_entity.type
_entity.pdbx_description
1 polymer ?
#
loop_
_entity_poly.entity_id
_entity_poly.type
_entity_poly.pdbx_seq_one_letter_code
_entity_poly.pdbx_strand_id
1 'polypeptide(L)'
;MKSTRLLAATALTLAAAPLVAATTGAFSPQRLSATDKYISSDAFEGRGPATRAETKTINYIADRFRTVGLKPAGDTVNGQRGWFQNVPLLKAEWAANPQFTLDLGNGQSLPLTQGNEIALKAPLNGQNTVNLNHVPLVFAGYGVSAPERGWDDFKGVDVRGKLIVVLINDPDFEGGEGDYGGK
;
A
#
# COMPACT_ATOMS: atom_id res chain seq x y z
N MET A 1 47.00 59.84 41.46
CA MET A 1 45.90 60.48 42.21
C MET A 1 44.58 59.90 41.72
N LYS A 2 43.81 59.29 42.64
CA LYS A 2 42.34 59.14 42.67
C LYS A 2 41.67 58.40 41.49
N SER A 3 41.32 57.11 41.69
CA SER A 3 39.97 56.64 42.11
C SER A 3 39.07 56.39 40.86
N THR A 4 38.32 55.32 40.66
CA THR A 4 37.44 54.57 41.58
C THR A 4 37.02 53.28 40.87
N ARG A 5 36.86 52.18 41.64
CA ARG A 5 36.27 50.91 41.22
C ARG A 5 34.76 51.08 40.98
N LEU A 6 34.21 50.45 39.94
CA LEU A 6 32.81 50.01 39.95
C LEU A 6 32.72 48.58 39.43
N LEU A 7 32.45 47.66 40.35
CA LEU A 7 31.85 46.36 40.05
C LEU A 7 30.44 46.62 39.52
N ALA A 8 30.12 46.13 38.32
CA ALA A 8 28.75 45.95 37.87
C ALA A 8 28.44 44.46 37.92
N ALA A 9 27.69 44.07 38.95
CA ALA A 9 27.15 42.73 39.14
C ALA A 9 25.79 42.60 38.44
N THR A 10 25.69 41.58 37.58
CA THR A 10 24.56 40.66 37.38
C THR A 10 23.14 41.21 37.20
N ALA A 11 22.56 40.92 36.02
CA ALA A 11 21.24 40.30 35.92
C ALA A 11 21.15 39.52 34.60
N LEU A 12 21.58 38.26 34.62
CA LEU A 12 21.29 37.31 33.55
C LEU A 12 19.82 36.90 33.71
N THR A 13 18.91 37.61 33.05
CA THR A 13 17.51 37.18 32.95
C THR A 13 17.47 35.91 32.11
N LEU A 14 17.43 34.77 32.80
CA LEU A 14 17.10 33.48 32.23
C LEU A 14 15.63 33.57 31.79
N ALA A 15 15.40 33.91 30.53
CA ALA A 15 14.08 33.81 29.92
C ALA A 15 13.72 32.32 29.84
N ALA A 16 13.03 31.83 30.88
CA ALA A 16 12.33 30.56 30.83
C ALA A 16 11.17 30.73 29.84
N ALA A 17 11.46 30.55 28.54
CA ALA A 17 10.41 30.29 27.58
C ALA A 17 9.68 29.02 28.07
N PRO A 18 8.36 29.06 28.27
CA PRO A 18 7.64 27.87 28.66
C PRO A 18 7.91 26.82 27.60
N LEU A 19 8.39 25.65 28.03
CA LEU A 19 8.34 24.45 27.23
C LEU A 19 6.84 24.28 26.94
N VAL A 20 6.39 24.74 25.77
CA VAL A 20 5.09 24.34 25.26
C VAL A 20 5.27 22.86 25.05
N ALA A 21 4.90 22.07 26.06
CA ALA A 21 4.64 20.67 25.90
C ALA A 21 3.63 20.65 24.76
N ALA A 22 4.09 20.29 23.57
CA ALA A 22 3.23 20.04 22.45
C ALA A 22 2.24 19.01 23.00
N THR A 23 1.01 19.45 23.24
CA THR A 23 -0.07 18.55 23.56
C THR A 23 -0.24 17.74 22.29
N THR A 24 0.50 16.62 22.20
CA THR A 24 0.25 15.59 21.21
C THR A 24 -1.22 15.27 21.39
N GLY A 25 -2.06 15.74 20.47
CA GLY A 25 -3.50 15.70 20.63
C GLY A 25 -3.89 14.30 21.08
N ALA A 26 -4.48 14.20 22.28
CA ALA A 26 -4.61 12.93 22.98
C ALA A 26 -5.16 11.86 22.03
N PHE A 27 -4.54 10.68 22.02
CA PHE A 27 -5.01 9.56 21.22
C PHE A 27 -6.49 9.29 21.53
N SER A 28 -7.32 9.20 20.49
CA SER A 28 -8.76 8.99 20.65
C SER A 28 -9.21 7.88 19.71
N PRO A 29 -9.60 6.70 20.26
CA PRO A 29 -10.20 5.63 19.48
C PRO A 29 -11.43 6.09 18.70
N GLN A 30 -12.23 6.99 19.27
CA GLN A 30 -13.44 7.52 18.65
C GLN A 30 -13.10 8.36 17.42
N ARG A 31 -12.08 9.23 17.49
CA ARG A 31 -11.63 10.00 16.32
C ARG A 31 -11.05 9.11 15.23
N LEU A 32 -10.30 8.06 15.60
CA LEU A 32 -9.78 7.10 14.63
C LEU A 32 -10.92 6.38 13.93
N SER A 33 -11.88 5.83 14.68
CA SER A 33 -13.06 5.17 14.11
C SER A 33 -13.88 6.12 13.22
N ALA A 34 -14.06 7.38 13.62
CA ALA A 34 -14.76 8.37 12.80
C ALA A 34 -14.01 8.70 11.51
N THR A 35 -12.68 8.80 11.57
CA THR A 35 -11.83 9.02 10.39
C THR A 35 -11.92 7.85 9.42
N ASP A 36 -11.81 6.62 9.93
CA ASP A 36 -11.89 5.40 9.14
C ASP A 36 -13.25 5.26 8.46
N LYS A 37 -14.35 5.43 9.21
CA LYS A 37 -15.72 5.42 8.64
C LYS A 37 -15.91 6.47 7.56
N TYR A 38 -15.35 7.66 7.73
CA TYR A 38 -15.51 8.73 6.75
C TYR A 38 -14.74 8.43 5.46
N ILE A 39 -13.45 8.10 5.58
CA ILE A 39 -12.59 7.88 4.40
C ILE A 39 -12.90 6.55 3.69
N SER A 40 -13.60 5.61 4.37
CA SER A 40 -14.12 4.36 3.79
C SER A 40 -15.56 4.43 3.29
N SER A 41 -16.23 5.57 3.41
CA SER A 41 -17.58 5.74 2.87
C SER A 41 -17.63 5.72 1.34
N ASP A 42 -18.81 5.46 0.79
CA ASP A 42 -19.10 5.47 -0.66
C ASP A 42 -18.66 6.77 -1.36
N ALA A 43 -18.62 7.89 -0.64
CA ALA A 43 -18.15 9.16 -1.16
C ALA A 43 -16.69 9.11 -1.67
N PHE A 44 -15.90 8.15 -1.17
CA PHE A 44 -14.50 7.92 -1.52
C PHE A 44 -14.30 6.71 -2.43
N GLU A 45 -15.36 6.01 -2.89
CA GLU A 45 -15.31 5.01 -3.98
C GLU A 45 -14.09 4.05 -3.91
N GLY A 46 -13.66 3.63 -2.71
CA GLY A 46 -12.50 2.73 -2.51
C GLY A 46 -11.10 3.37 -2.59
N ARG A 47 -10.98 4.69 -2.75
CA ARG A 47 -9.71 5.48 -2.69
C ARG A 47 -8.63 5.05 -3.70
N GLY A 48 -9.03 4.40 -4.81
CA GLY A 48 -8.08 3.95 -5.83
C GLY A 48 -7.38 5.13 -6.53
N PRO A 49 -6.08 5.04 -6.86
CA PRO A 49 -5.39 6.05 -7.66
C PRO A 49 -5.98 6.13 -9.07
N ALA A 50 -5.80 7.27 -9.75
CA ALA A 50 -6.35 7.53 -11.08
C ALA A 50 -7.88 7.36 -11.18
N THR A 51 -8.60 7.63 -10.09
CA THR A 51 -10.06 7.67 -10.02
C THR A 51 -10.53 9.05 -9.55
N ARG A 52 -11.83 9.35 -9.68
CA ARG A 52 -12.41 10.58 -9.10
C ARG A 52 -12.20 10.67 -7.58
N ALA A 53 -12.16 9.51 -6.91
CA ALA A 53 -11.99 9.46 -5.47
C ALA A 53 -10.56 9.79 -5.01
N GLU A 54 -9.55 9.62 -5.86
CA GLU A 54 -8.18 10.01 -5.54
C GLU A 54 -8.13 11.49 -5.15
N THR A 55 -8.67 12.38 -6.00
CA THR A 55 -8.72 13.82 -5.74
C THR A 55 -9.39 14.15 -4.40
N LYS A 56 -10.50 13.48 -4.07
CA LYS A 56 -11.18 13.66 -2.77
C LYS A 56 -10.29 13.21 -1.61
N THR A 57 -9.66 12.04 -1.76
CA THR A 57 -8.82 11.40 -0.74
C THR A 57 -7.58 12.25 -0.44
N ILE A 58 -6.84 12.67 -1.47
CA ILE A 58 -5.62 13.46 -1.28
C ILE A 58 -5.92 14.85 -0.71
N ASN A 59 -7.03 15.48 -1.12
CA ASN A 59 -7.46 16.76 -0.56
C ASN A 59 -7.85 16.62 0.92
N TYR A 60 -8.61 15.58 1.25
CA TYR A 60 -8.93 15.27 2.65
C TYR A 60 -7.66 15.14 3.50
N ILE A 61 -6.68 14.35 3.05
CA ILE A 61 -5.41 14.17 3.76
C ILE A 61 -4.66 15.51 3.91
N ALA A 62 -4.56 16.30 2.83
CA ALA A 62 -3.91 17.60 2.87
C ALA A 62 -4.61 18.57 3.84
N ASP A 63 -5.94 18.57 3.88
CA ASP A 63 -6.71 19.36 4.84
C ASP A 63 -6.46 18.90 6.27
N ARG A 64 -6.41 17.58 6.54
CA ARG A 64 -6.04 17.07 7.86
C ARG A 64 -4.66 17.55 8.27
N PHE A 65 -3.68 17.52 7.37
CA PHE A 65 -2.34 18.04 7.63
C PHE A 65 -2.34 19.54 7.93
N ARG A 66 -3.12 20.34 7.19
CA ARG A 66 -3.32 21.76 7.49
C ARG A 66 -3.89 21.98 8.89
N THR A 67 -4.92 21.23 9.28
CA THR A 67 -5.56 21.40 10.60
C THR A 67 -4.65 21.11 11.78
N VAL A 68 -3.60 20.30 11.58
CA VAL A 68 -2.60 19.99 12.62
C VAL A 68 -1.33 20.85 12.51
N GLY A 69 -1.33 21.87 11.63
CA GLY A 69 -0.24 22.83 11.52
C GLY A 69 0.98 22.36 10.72
N LEU A 70 0.86 21.27 9.97
CA LEU A 70 1.94 20.85 9.07
C LEU A 70 2.13 21.85 7.93
N LYS A 71 3.34 21.83 7.35
CA LYS A 71 3.69 22.62 6.17
C LYS A 71 3.70 21.72 4.92
N PRO A 72 3.36 22.25 3.74
CA PRO A 72 3.44 21.49 2.50
C PRO A 72 4.88 21.07 2.18
N ALA A 73 5.04 19.87 1.62
CA ALA A 73 6.34 19.30 1.22
C ALA A 73 6.25 18.49 -0.08
N GLY A 74 5.25 18.73 -0.92
CA GLY A 74 5.13 18.17 -2.27
C GLY A 74 5.96 18.91 -3.30
N ASP A 75 5.57 18.81 -4.58
CA ASP A 75 6.25 19.49 -5.69
C ASP A 75 6.21 21.01 -5.54
N THR A 76 7.16 21.70 -6.19
CA THR A 76 7.21 23.16 -6.16
C THR A 76 6.20 23.74 -7.16
N VAL A 77 5.28 24.58 -6.68
CA VAL A 77 4.29 25.29 -7.49
C VAL A 77 4.45 26.78 -7.21
N ASN A 78 4.66 27.59 -8.26
CA ASN A 78 4.87 29.05 -8.15
C ASN A 78 5.98 29.43 -7.14
N GLY A 79 7.07 28.66 -7.09
CA GLY A 79 8.22 28.93 -6.22
C GLY A 79 8.05 28.51 -4.75
N GLN A 80 6.95 27.83 -4.38
CA GLN A 80 6.70 27.35 -3.02
C GLN A 80 6.38 25.85 -3.01
N ARG A 81 6.65 25.16 -1.88
CA ARG A 81 6.27 23.75 -1.73
C ARG A 81 4.75 23.61 -1.72
N GLY A 82 4.22 22.76 -2.59
CA GLY A 82 2.81 22.39 -2.67
C GLY A 82 2.46 21.23 -1.76
N TRP A 83 1.18 20.87 -1.70
CA TRP A 83 0.68 19.79 -0.83
C TRP A 83 0.78 18.40 -1.46
N PHE A 84 1.01 18.33 -2.77
CA PHE A 84 0.97 17.09 -3.54
C PHE A 84 2.30 16.87 -4.25
N GLN A 85 2.71 15.61 -4.32
CA GLN A 85 3.84 15.16 -5.11
C GLN A 85 3.30 14.30 -6.25
N ASN A 86 3.65 14.64 -7.49
CA ASN A 86 3.28 13.83 -8.63
C ASN A 86 4.21 12.63 -8.73
N VAL A 87 3.62 11.45 -8.91
CA VAL A 87 4.35 10.21 -9.14
C VAL A 87 3.85 9.56 -10.44
N PRO A 88 4.74 9.03 -11.28
CA PRO A 88 4.31 8.32 -12.47
C PRO A 88 3.63 7.01 -12.07
N LEU A 89 2.45 6.76 -12.62
CA LEU A 89 1.69 5.53 -12.40
C LEU A 89 1.49 4.79 -13.72
N LEU A 90 1.66 3.47 -13.69
CA LEU A 90 1.23 2.59 -14.76
C LEU A 90 -0.20 2.14 -14.46
N LYS A 91 -1.09 2.30 -15.44
CA LYS A 91 -2.48 1.88 -15.36
C LYS A 91 -2.76 0.86 -16.45
N ALA A 92 -3.29 -0.29 -16.06
CA ALA A 92 -3.81 -1.30 -16.97
C ALA A 92 -5.26 -1.61 -16.60
N GLU A 93 -6.14 -1.56 -17.59
CA GLU A 93 -7.55 -1.87 -17.46
C GLU A 93 -7.95 -2.85 -18.57
N TRP A 94 -8.95 -3.67 -18.29
CA TRP A 94 -9.53 -4.55 -19.29
C TRP A 94 -10.38 -3.74 -20.26
N ALA A 95 -10.17 -3.90 -21.57
CA ALA A 95 -11.03 -3.29 -22.59
C ALA A 95 -12.45 -3.88 -22.60
N ALA A 96 -12.59 -5.14 -22.14
CA ALA A 96 -13.85 -5.83 -21.94
C ALA A 96 -13.69 -6.86 -20.82
N ASN A 97 -14.81 -7.29 -20.21
CA ASN A 97 -14.77 -8.33 -19.18
C ASN A 97 -14.16 -9.62 -19.75
N PRO A 98 -13.06 -10.12 -19.17
CA PRO A 98 -12.38 -11.26 -19.73
C PRO A 98 -13.20 -12.54 -19.43
N GLN A 99 -13.17 -13.49 -20.35
CA GLN A 99 -13.95 -14.73 -20.27
C GLN A 99 -13.00 -15.90 -20.09
N PHE A 100 -13.23 -16.70 -19.05
CA PHE A 100 -12.42 -17.87 -18.75
C PHE A 100 -13.30 -19.06 -18.45
N THR A 101 -12.82 -20.22 -18.88
CA THR A 101 -13.43 -21.50 -18.57
C THR A 101 -12.33 -22.42 -18.09
N LEU A 102 -12.57 -23.07 -16.95
CA LEU A 102 -11.72 -24.13 -16.43
C LEU A 102 -12.26 -25.47 -16.93
N ASP A 103 -11.43 -26.20 -17.65
CA ASP A 103 -11.69 -27.62 -17.96
C ASP A 103 -11.29 -28.48 -16.76
N LEU A 104 -12.22 -29.30 -16.26
CA LEU A 104 -12.01 -30.18 -15.11
C LEU A 104 -11.43 -31.55 -15.51
N GLY A 105 -11.24 -31.80 -16.81
CA GLY A 105 -10.62 -33.03 -17.34
C GLY A 105 -11.51 -34.27 -17.32
N ASN A 106 -12.76 -34.14 -16.84
CA ASN A 106 -13.76 -35.20 -16.77
C ASN A 106 -14.93 -34.97 -17.75
N GLY A 107 -14.72 -34.12 -18.77
CA GLY A 107 -15.77 -33.68 -19.69
C GLY A 107 -16.67 -32.57 -19.15
N GLN A 108 -16.43 -32.10 -17.92
CA GLN A 108 -17.10 -30.94 -17.35
C GLN A 108 -16.24 -29.68 -17.47
N SER A 109 -16.92 -28.54 -17.56
CA SER A 109 -16.27 -27.24 -17.57
C SER A 109 -16.94 -26.30 -16.56
N LEU A 110 -16.14 -25.44 -15.95
CA LEU A 110 -16.58 -24.43 -15.01
C LEU A 110 -16.32 -23.04 -15.62
N PRO A 111 -17.37 -22.25 -15.91
CA PRO A 111 -17.20 -20.84 -16.26
C PRO A 111 -16.64 -20.08 -15.05
N LEU A 112 -15.65 -19.22 -15.29
CA LEU A 112 -15.06 -18.39 -14.25
C LEU A 112 -15.37 -16.92 -14.53
N THR A 113 -16.17 -16.31 -13.67
CA THR A 113 -16.59 -14.92 -13.79
C THR A 113 -15.71 -14.02 -12.93
N GLN A 114 -15.20 -12.93 -13.51
CA GLN A 114 -14.44 -11.92 -12.79
C GLN A 114 -15.26 -11.32 -11.63
N GLY A 115 -14.71 -11.37 -10.42
CA GLY A 115 -15.35 -10.90 -9.19
C GLY A 115 -16.19 -11.94 -8.44
N ASN A 116 -16.43 -13.12 -9.04
CA ASN A 116 -17.13 -14.23 -8.41
C ASN A 116 -16.16 -15.37 -8.11
N GLU A 117 -15.84 -16.20 -9.11
CA GLU A 117 -14.95 -17.35 -8.95
C GLU A 117 -13.47 -16.95 -9.04
N ILE A 118 -13.16 -15.85 -9.75
CA ILE A 118 -11.79 -15.39 -9.98
C ILE A 118 -11.63 -13.88 -9.86
N ALA A 119 -10.41 -13.44 -9.56
CA ALA A 119 -10.02 -12.03 -9.58
C ALA A 119 -8.71 -11.85 -10.37
N LEU A 120 -8.83 -11.39 -11.60
CA LEU A 120 -7.71 -11.18 -12.51
C LEU A 120 -7.34 -9.70 -12.62
N LYS A 121 -6.03 -9.45 -12.70
CA LYS A 121 -5.48 -8.12 -13.02
C LYS A 121 -5.00 -8.10 -14.46
N ALA A 122 -5.23 -6.98 -15.13
CA ALA A 122 -4.68 -6.75 -16.46
C ALA A 122 -3.14 -6.81 -16.39
N PRO A 123 -2.47 -7.36 -17.43
CA PRO A 123 -1.02 -7.45 -17.44
C PRO A 123 -0.37 -6.06 -17.39
N LEU A 124 0.71 -5.95 -16.61
CA LEU A 124 1.48 -4.70 -16.46
C LEU A 124 2.76 -4.68 -17.30
N ASN A 125 2.96 -5.68 -18.17
CA ASN A 125 4.16 -5.86 -18.98
C ASN A 125 4.06 -5.24 -20.39
N GLY A 126 3.04 -4.41 -20.65
CA GLY A 126 2.80 -3.78 -21.95
C GLY A 126 2.11 -4.67 -22.99
N GLN A 127 1.75 -5.91 -22.66
CA GLN A 127 0.94 -6.75 -23.53
C GLN A 127 -0.51 -6.26 -23.55
N ASN A 128 -1.05 -6.06 -24.74
CA ASN A 128 -2.43 -5.62 -24.93
C ASN A 128 -3.43 -6.79 -25.00
N THR A 129 -2.92 -8.01 -25.23
CA THR A 129 -3.73 -9.23 -25.35
C THR A 129 -2.99 -10.41 -24.75
N VAL A 130 -3.71 -11.25 -24.01
CA VAL A 130 -3.25 -12.56 -23.55
C VAL A 130 -4.26 -13.59 -24.04
N ASN A 131 -3.80 -14.60 -24.79
CA ASN A 131 -4.63 -15.69 -25.26
C ASN A 131 -4.14 -17.00 -24.61
N LEU A 132 -5.01 -17.63 -23.84
CA LEU A 132 -4.77 -18.90 -23.19
C LEU A 132 -5.69 -19.93 -23.86
N ASN A 133 -5.10 -20.82 -24.64
CA ASN A 133 -5.83 -21.85 -25.36
C ASN A 133 -5.44 -23.23 -24.81
N HIS A 134 -6.34 -23.88 -24.07
CA HIS A 134 -6.15 -25.20 -23.45
C HIS A 134 -4.80 -25.34 -22.73
N VAL A 135 -4.44 -24.32 -21.95
CA VAL A 135 -3.17 -24.30 -21.23
C VAL A 135 -3.30 -25.16 -19.96
N PRO A 136 -2.44 -26.18 -19.76
CA PRO A 136 -2.50 -27.01 -18.57
C PRO A 136 -2.21 -26.19 -17.31
N LEU A 137 -2.84 -26.56 -16.20
CA LEU A 137 -2.54 -26.04 -14.88
C LEU A 137 -1.51 -26.93 -14.18
N VAL A 138 -0.66 -26.33 -13.36
CA VAL A 138 0.24 -27.06 -12.47
C VAL A 138 0.24 -26.42 -11.10
N PHE A 139 0.01 -27.21 -10.06
CA PHE A 139 0.07 -26.72 -8.69
C PHE A 139 1.51 -26.75 -8.19
N ALA A 140 1.97 -25.63 -7.62
CA ALA A 140 3.35 -25.48 -7.13
C ALA A 140 3.37 -24.84 -5.74
N GLY A 141 2.61 -25.40 -4.79
CA GLY A 141 2.65 -25.00 -3.38
C GLY A 141 2.42 -23.50 -3.20
N TYR A 142 3.39 -22.80 -2.59
CA TYR A 142 3.39 -21.34 -2.41
C TYR A 142 4.23 -20.61 -3.47
N GLY A 143 4.78 -21.34 -4.44
CA GLY A 143 5.65 -20.79 -5.48
C GLY A 143 7.01 -20.33 -4.95
N VAL A 144 7.48 -20.95 -3.86
CA VAL A 144 8.70 -20.54 -3.17
C VAL A 144 9.88 -21.43 -3.57
N SER A 145 11.01 -20.80 -3.88
CA SER A 145 12.31 -21.46 -3.97
C SER A 145 13.26 -20.77 -3.00
N ALA A 146 13.65 -21.48 -1.95
CA ALA A 146 14.44 -20.98 -0.83
C ALA A 146 15.46 -22.05 -0.39
N PRO A 147 16.57 -22.20 -1.14
CA PRO A 147 17.61 -23.20 -0.86
C PRO A 147 18.19 -23.09 0.55
N GLU A 148 18.27 -21.88 1.11
CA GLU A 148 18.73 -21.59 2.46
C GLU A 148 17.88 -22.23 3.56
N ARG A 149 16.65 -22.66 3.22
CA ARG A 149 15.70 -23.35 4.10
C ARG A 149 15.42 -24.77 3.64
N GLY A 150 16.12 -25.26 2.61
CA GLY A 150 15.88 -26.57 2.03
C GLY A 150 14.49 -26.72 1.40
N TRP A 151 13.85 -25.62 0.98
CA TRP A 151 12.51 -25.62 0.41
C TRP A 151 12.52 -25.24 -1.07
N ASP A 152 11.79 -25.99 -1.89
CA ASP A 152 11.61 -25.68 -3.30
C ASP A 152 10.30 -26.30 -3.81
N ASP A 153 9.25 -25.48 -3.95
CA ASP A 153 7.94 -25.89 -4.47
C ASP A 153 7.98 -26.30 -5.95
N PHE A 154 9.05 -25.94 -6.66
CA PHE A 154 9.24 -26.29 -8.06
C PHE A 154 10.02 -27.59 -8.25
N LYS A 155 10.54 -28.20 -7.17
CA LYS A 155 11.37 -29.39 -7.26
C LYS A 155 10.61 -30.56 -7.88
N GLY A 156 11.07 -31.00 -9.06
CA GLY A 156 10.43 -32.10 -9.79
C GLY A 156 9.12 -31.70 -10.49
N VAL A 157 8.76 -30.41 -10.51
CA VAL A 157 7.56 -29.89 -11.16
C VAL A 157 7.94 -29.32 -12.53
N ASP A 158 7.39 -29.88 -13.60
CA ASP A 158 7.52 -29.29 -14.93
C ASP A 158 6.52 -28.15 -15.11
N VAL A 159 7.01 -26.91 -15.15
CA VAL A 159 6.20 -25.70 -15.29
C VAL A 159 6.12 -25.16 -16.72
N ARG A 160 6.88 -25.75 -17.66
CA ARG A 160 7.05 -25.15 -18.98
C ARG A 160 5.74 -25.15 -19.76
N GLY A 161 5.29 -23.96 -20.18
CA GLY A 161 4.08 -23.78 -20.98
C GLY A 161 2.78 -24.04 -20.21
N LYS A 162 2.83 -24.02 -18.87
CA LYS A 162 1.67 -24.25 -17.99
C LYS A 162 1.34 -22.99 -17.19
N LEU A 163 0.09 -22.91 -16.73
CA LEU A 163 -0.34 -21.93 -15.75
C LEU A 163 -0.03 -22.48 -14.35
N ILE A 164 0.82 -21.77 -13.62
CA ILE A 164 1.18 -22.15 -12.25
C ILE A 164 0.09 -21.67 -11.30
N VAL A 165 -0.42 -22.58 -10.48
CA VAL A 165 -1.37 -22.32 -9.41
C VAL A 165 -0.61 -22.41 -8.09
N VAL A 166 -0.69 -21.36 -7.29
CA VAL A 166 -0.03 -21.27 -5.99
C VAL A 166 -1.03 -20.85 -4.92
N LEU A 167 -0.72 -21.21 -3.69
CA LEU A 167 -1.38 -20.69 -2.50
C LEU A 167 -0.94 -19.25 -2.24
N ILE A 168 -1.80 -18.49 -1.57
CA ILE A 168 -1.47 -17.15 -1.09
C ILE A 168 -0.69 -17.29 0.22
N ASN A 169 0.25 -16.37 0.48
CA ASN A 169 1.15 -16.31 1.64
C ASN A 169 2.38 -17.23 1.53
N ASP A 170 2.93 -17.62 2.68
CA ASP A 170 4.18 -18.38 2.82
C ASP A 170 3.92 -19.84 3.25
N PRO A 171 4.87 -20.76 3.01
CA PRO A 171 4.75 -22.19 3.35
C PRO A 171 4.28 -22.55 4.76
N ASP A 172 4.57 -21.71 5.75
CA ASP A 172 4.23 -21.94 7.16
C ASP A 172 2.90 -21.30 7.60
N PHE A 173 2.20 -20.59 6.70
CA PHE A 173 0.98 -19.86 7.02
C PHE A 173 -0.12 -20.73 7.64
N GLU A 174 -0.33 -21.94 7.12
CA GLU A 174 -1.34 -22.88 7.64
C GLU A 174 -0.82 -23.71 8.83
N GLY A 175 0.51 -23.79 9.00
CA GLY A 175 1.17 -24.64 10.00
C GLY A 175 1.48 -23.96 11.33
N GLY A 176 1.41 -22.63 11.40
CA GLY A 176 1.55 -21.82 12.62
C GLY A 176 2.97 -21.67 13.19
N GLU A 177 3.86 -22.63 12.90
CA GLU A 177 5.30 -22.58 13.19
C GLU A 177 6.11 -22.88 11.94
N GLY A 178 7.03 -21.98 11.60
CA GLY A 178 7.98 -22.18 10.52
C GLY A 178 8.98 -21.04 10.43
N ASP A 179 10.01 -21.25 9.61
CA ASP A 179 11.11 -20.31 9.44
C ASP A 179 10.75 -19.16 8.48
N TYR A 180 9.57 -19.17 7.84
CA TYR A 180 9.14 -18.15 6.89
C TYR A 180 8.58 -16.89 7.55
N GLY A 181 8.11 -17.01 8.78
CA GLY A 181 7.71 -15.85 9.57
C GLY A 181 6.41 -15.22 9.07
N GLY A 182 5.64 -15.96 8.27
CA GLY A 182 4.31 -15.56 7.81
C GLY A 182 3.32 -15.55 8.98
N LYS A 183 3.11 -14.37 9.57
CA LYS A 183 1.98 -14.10 10.48
C LYS A 183 1.20 -12.88 10.01
#